data_AF-A0A4S0IM84-F1
#
_entry.id   AF-A0A4S0IM84-F1
#
_cell.length_a   1.000
_cell.length_b   1.000
_cell.length_c   1.000
_cell.angle_alpha   90.00
_cell.angle_beta   90.00
_cell.angle_gamma   90.00
#
_symmetry.space_group_name_H-M   'P 1'
#
loop_
_entity.id
_entity.type
_entity.pdbx_description
1 polymer ?
#
loop_
_entity_poly.entity_id
_entity_poly.type
_entity_poly.pdbx_seq_one_letter_code
_entity_poly.pdbx_strand_id
1 'polypeptide(L)'
;AGELAKIVDKAEIGIALCDTRLMDEMTACAKDSAFLKQVIGFDGTANHDAELDRAALDKPVTFTAVSTGRDDVALLGFTSGTTGVPKATMHFHRDLLIIADAYAREVLQVTPDDIFV
;
A
#
# COMPACT_ATOMS: atom_id res chain seq x y z
N ALA A 1 5.33 -16.94 4.74
CA ALA A 1 5.41 -15.90 5.79
C ALA A 1 6.80 -15.28 5.97
N GLY A 2 7.91 -15.92 5.54
CA GLY A 2 9.26 -15.48 5.90
C GLY A 2 9.62 -14.04 5.49
N GLU A 3 9.32 -13.63 4.25
CA GLU A 3 9.61 -12.26 3.80
C GLU A 3 8.59 -11.23 4.34
N LEU A 4 7.31 -11.60 4.42
CA LEU A 4 6.25 -10.74 4.96
C LEU A 4 6.51 -10.36 6.43
N ALA A 5 6.94 -11.32 7.26
CA ALA A 5 7.25 -11.07 8.67
C ALA A 5 8.37 -10.05 8.83
N LYS A 6 9.44 -10.13 8.02
CA LYS A 6 10.53 -9.14 8.05
C LYS A 6 10.05 -7.72 7.73
N ILE A 7 9.10 -7.59 6.79
CA ILE A 7 8.52 -6.30 6.39
C ILE A 7 7.63 -5.76 7.51
N VAL A 8 6.72 -6.60 8.02
CA VAL A 8 5.79 -6.27 9.10
C VAL A 8 6.55 -5.83 10.35
N ASP A 9 7.57 -6.57 10.75
CA ASP A 9 8.33 -6.27 11.96
C ASP A 9 9.18 -5.01 11.80
N LYS A 10 9.77 -4.79 10.61
CA LYS A 10 10.64 -3.63 10.37
C LYS A 10 9.88 -2.30 10.32
N ALA A 11 8.65 -2.30 9.83
CA ALA A 11 7.81 -1.10 9.76
C ALA A 11 6.70 -1.08 10.82
N GLU A 12 6.68 -2.06 11.73
CA GLU A 12 5.67 -2.20 12.79
C GLU A 12 4.23 -2.12 12.25
N ILE A 13 3.97 -2.84 11.15
CA ILE A 13 2.71 -2.75 10.41
C ILE A 13 1.56 -3.30 11.26
N GLY A 14 0.57 -2.45 11.59
CA GLY A 14 -0.61 -2.83 12.38
C GLY A 14 -1.77 -3.45 11.59
N ILE A 15 -1.89 -3.09 10.31
CA ILE A 15 -3.01 -3.46 9.44
C ILE A 15 -2.46 -3.85 8.05
N ALA A 16 -2.94 -4.96 7.50
CA ALA A 16 -2.67 -5.37 6.12
C ALA A 16 -3.98 -5.48 5.32
N LEU A 17 -4.02 -4.85 4.15
CA LEU A 17 -5.02 -5.16 3.12
C LEU A 17 -4.42 -6.26 2.23
N CYS A 18 -5.14 -7.37 2.06
CA CYS A 18 -4.62 -8.53 1.34
C CYS A 18 -5.65 -9.07 0.35
N ASP A 19 -5.18 -9.43 -0.84
CA ASP A 19 -6.00 -10.12 -1.81
C ASP A 19 -6.43 -11.48 -1.24
N THR A 20 -7.72 -11.82 -1.32
CA THR A 20 -8.27 -13.07 -0.78
C THR A 20 -7.56 -14.31 -1.33
N ARG A 21 -7.02 -14.23 -2.55
CA ARG A 21 -6.25 -15.31 -3.20
C ARG A 21 -4.87 -15.54 -2.56
N LEU A 22 -4.37 -14.59 -1.76
CA LEU A 22 -3.06 -14.61 -1.10
C LEU A 22 -3.15 -14.64 0.44
N MET A 23 -4.36 -14.83 0.99
CA MET A 23 -4.64 -14.71 2.42
C MET A 23 -3.93 -15.75 3.28
N ASP A 24 -3.66 -16.94 2.77
CA ASP A 24 -3.02 -18.00 3.56
C ASP A 24 -1.65 -17.55 4.09
N GLU A 25 -0.85 -16.88 3.25
CA GLU A 25 0.48 -16.43 3.64
C GLU A 25 0.42 -15.24 4.61
N MET A 26 -0.49 -14.29 4.37
CA MET A 26 -0.68 -13.13 5.23
C MET A 26 -1.24 -13.53 6.61
N THR A 27 -2.16 -14.48 6.65
CA THR A 27 -2.72 -15.02 7.89
C THR A 27 -1.65 -15.77 8.70
N ALA A 28 -0.83 -16.57 8.03
CA ALA A 28 0.32 -17.20 8.66
C ALA A 28 1.31 -16.18 9.22
N CYS A 29 1.54 -15.06 8.53
CA CYS A 29 2.37 -13.96 9.02
C CYS A 29 1.75 -13.26 10.25
N ALA A 30 0.44 -13.02 10.24
CA ALA A 30 -0.24 -12.32 11.32
C ALA A 30 -0.29 -13.14 12.62
N LYS A 31 -0.41 -14.48 12.52
CA LYS A 31 -0.54 -15.39 13.67
C LYS A 31 0.58 -15.21 14.71
N ASP A 32 1.80 -15.02 14.23
CA ASP A 32 3.01 -14.93 15.08
C ASP A 32 3.53 -13.49 15.23
N SER A 33 2.83 -12.49 14.67
CA SER A 33 3.29 -11.10 14.66
C SER A 33 3.00 -10.34 15.96
N ALA A 34 4.01 -9.64 16.46
CA ALA A 34 3.85 -8.69 17.55
C ALA A 34 3.07 -7.43 17.12
N PHE A 35 3.09 -7.07 15.83
CA PHE A 35 2.57 -5.80 15.32
C PHE A 35 1.30 -5.94 14.48
N LEU A 36 1.23 -6.92 13.58
CA LEU A 36 0.10 -7.06 12.65
C LEU A 36 -1.13 -7.61 13.38
N LYS A 37 -2.13 -6.75 13.60
CA LYS A 37 -3.35 -7.08 14.36
C LYS A 37 -4.59 -7.27 13.50
N GLN A 38 -4.59 -6.71 12.30
CA GLN A 38 -5.72 -6.80 11.39
C GLN A 38 -5.25 -7.17 9.99
N VAL A 39 -5.90 -8.17 9.41
CA VAL A 39 -5.74 -8.53 7.99
C VAL A 39 -7.12 -8.44 7.39
N ILE A 40 -7.28 -7.57 6.40
CA ILE A 40 -8.56 -7.29 5.74
C ILE A 40 -8.49 -7.80 4.31
N GLY A 41 -9.39 -8.72 3.97
CA GLY A 41 -9.47 -9.30 2.63
C GLY A 41 -10.14 -8.37 1.62
N PHE A 42 -9.58 -8.29 0.41
CA PHE A 42 -10.24 -7.75 -0.79
C PHE A 42 -10.13 -8.75 -1.93
N ASP A 43 -11.09 -8.78 -2.86
CA ASP A 43 -11.06 -9.72 -4.00
C ASP A 43 -11.07 -9.00 -5.36
N GLY A 44 -11.14 -7.66 -5.37
CA GLY A 44 -11.17 -6.85 -6.58
C GLY A 44 -12.44 -7.03 -7.41
N THR A 45 -13.45 -7.70 -6.86
CA THR A 45 -14.76 -7.87 -7.49
C THR A 45 -15.69 -6.74 -7.04
N ALA A 46 -16.58 -6.28 -7.92
CA ALA A 46 -17.58 -5.28 -7.57
C ALA A 46 -18.79 -5.89 -6.84
N ASN A 47 -18.66 -7.11 -6.30
CA ASN A 47 -19.76 -7.85 -5.68
C ASN A 47 -19.98 -7.45 -4.21
N HIS A 48 -19.10 -6.62 -3.64
CA HIS A 48 -19.17 -6.10 -2.27
C HIS A 48 -19.18 -7.15 -1.15
N ASP A 49 -18.77 -8.39 -1.45
CA ASP A 49 -18.75 -9.48 -0.48
C ASP A 49 -17.47 -9.46 0.38
N ALA A 50 -16.38 -8.89 -0.14
CA ALA A 50 -15.12 -8.83 0.58
C ALA A 50 -15.20 -7.90 1.80
N GLU A 51 -14.33 -8.15 2.78
CA GLU A 51 -14.33 -7.41 4.04
C GLU A 51 -14.04 -5.92 3.84
N LEU A 52 -13.11 -5.60 2.94
CA LEU A 52 -12.79 -4.21 2.62
C LEU A 52 -13.98 -3.46 2.02
N ASP A 53 -14.71 -4.08 1.08
CA ASP A 53 -15.87 -3.45 0.45
C ASP A 53 -16.96 -3.15 1.47
N ARG A 54 -17.28 -4.12 2.33
CA ARG A 54 -18.26 -3.94 3.40
C ARG A 54 -17.85 -2.82 4.37
N ALA A 55 -16.57 -2.73 4.72
CA ALA A 55 -16.06 -1.66 5.57
C ALA A 55 -16.18 -0.27 4.93
N ALA A 56 -16.14 -0.20 3.59
CA ALA A 56 -16.25 1.03 2.83
C ALA A 56 -17.70 1.51 2.64
N LEU A 57 -18.70 0.61 2.63
CA LEU A 57 -20.11 0.96 2.39
C LEU A 57 -20.66 2.02 3.35
N ASP A 58 -20.22 2.01 4.60
CA ASP A 58 -20.68 2.96 5.63
C ASP A 58 -19.83 4.24 5.70
N LYS A 59 -18.89 4.46 4.76
CA LYS A 59 -17.99 5.63 4.76
C LYS A 59 -18.52 6.74 3.83
N PRO A 60 -18.33 8.01 4.21
CA PRO A 60 -18.66 9.12 3.31
C PRO A 60 -17.86 9.07 2.02
N VAL A 61 -18.50 9.45 0.91
CA VAL A 61 -17.84 9.58 -0.41
C VAL A 61 -16.84 10.75 -0.48
N THR A 62 -16.86 11.63 0.52
CA THR A 62 -15.92 12.74 0.66
C THR A 62 -15.07 12.55 1.91
N PHE A 63 -13.76 12.77 1.78
CA PHE A 63 -12.83 12.72 2.90
C PHE A 63 -12.01 14.02 2.94
N THR A 64 -11.88 14.62 4.13
CA THR A 64 -10.96 15.75 4.32
C THR A 64 -9.56 15.19 4.54
N ALA A 65 -8.67 15.39 3.58
CA ALA A 65 -7.29 14.93 3.68
C ALA A 65 -6.60 15.54 4.92
N VAL A 66 -5.78 14.73 5.58
CA VAL A 66 -4.90 15.20 6.67
C VAL A 66 -3.88 16.21 6.13
N SER A 67 -3.54 17.21 6.94
CA SER A 67 -2.61 18.27 6.57
C SER A 67 -1.15 17.81 6.66
N THR A 68 -0.73 16.97 5.72
CA THR A 68 0.66 16.52 5.58
C THR A 68 1.56 17.58 4.94
N GLY A 69 2.79 17.70 5.43
CA GLY A 69 3.85 18.48 4.82
C GLY A 69 4.49 17.79 3.61
N ARG A 70 5.20 18.58 2.80
CA ARG A 70 5.94 18.09 1.62
C ARG A 70 7.03 17.05 1.94
N ASP A 71 7.56 17.10 3.15
CA ASP A 71 8.67 16.27 3.64
C ASP A 71 8.20 15.20 4.64
N ASP A 72 6.88 15.06 4.82
CA ASP A 72 6.31 13.93 5.55
C ASP A 72 6.40 12.67 4.68
N VAL A 73 6.70 11.54 5.31
CA VAL A 73 6.79 10.23 4.61
C VAL A 73 5.39 9.79 4.20
N ALA A 74 5.18 9.62 2.90
CA ALA A 74 3.93 9.16 2.32
C ALA A 74 3.92 7.65 2.05
N LEU A 75 5.08 7.07 1.74
CA LEU A 75 5.21 5.66 1.35
C LEU A 75 6.55 5.06 1.81
N LEU A 76 6.48 3.81 2.29
CA LEU A 76 7.64 2.95 2.49
C LEU A 76 7.66 1.86 1.41
N GLY A 77 8.54 2.01 0.42
CA GLY A 77 8.75 1.04 -0.65
C GLY A 77 9.77 -0.02 -0.24
N PHE A 78 9.31 -1.22 0.12
CA PHE A 78 10.22 -2.31 0.48
C PHE A 78 10.87 -2.95 -0.74
N THR A 79 12.18 -3.15 -0.67
CA THR A 79 12.98 -3.82 -1.72
C THR A 79 13.67 -5.04 -1.12
N SER A 80 13.77 -6.12 -1.90
CA SER A 80 14.29 -7.42 -1.42
C SER A 80 15.74 -7.34 -0.96
N GLY A 81 16.57 -6.50 -1.60
CA GLY A 81 17.99 -6.32 -1.26
C GLY A 81 18.81 -7.60 -1.40
N THR A 82 20.07 -7.49 -1.85
CA THR A 82 20.93 -8.68 -1.99
C THR A 82 21.32 -9.32 -0.64
N THR A 83 21.14 -8.61 0.47
CA THR A 83 21.54 -9.02 1.82
C THR A 83 20.47 -9.83 2.57
N GLY A 84 19.31 -10.08 1.96
CA GLY A 84 18.20 -10.82 2.59
C GLY A 84 17.48 -10.09 3.73
N VAL A 85 17.91 -8.86 4.03
CA VAL A 85 17.23 -7.94 4.96
C VAL A 85 16.56 -6.86 4.12
N PRO A 86 15.22 -6.73 4.18
CA PRO A 86 14.51 -5.83 3.31
C PRO A 86 14.78 -4.37 3.69
N LYS A 87 14.96 -3.52 2.68
CA LYS A 87 15.20 -2.08 2.84
C LYS A 87 13.93 -1.33 2.51
N ALA A 88 13.51 -0.43 3.41
CA ALA A 88 12.37 0.45 3.20
C ALA A 88 12.88 1.79 2.63
N THR A 89 12.61 2.03 1.34
CA THR A 89 12.84 3.33 0.73
C THR A 89 11.72 4.27 1.19
N MET A 90 12.09 5.36 1.85
CA MET A 90 11.15 6.40 2.25
C MET A 90 10.90 7.33 1.07
N HIS A 91 9.63 7.53 0.73
CA HIS A 91 9.19 8.52 -0.25
C HIS A 91 8.34 9.56 0.45
N PHE A 92 8.70 10.83 0.27
CA PHE A 92 7.92 11.95 0.80
C PHE A 92 6.76 12.29 -0.13
N HIS A 93 5.77 13.04 0.37
CA HIS A 93 4.63 13.49 -0.44
C HIS A 93 5.07 14.19 -1.74
N ARG A 94 6.09 15.04 -1.69
CA ARG A 94 6.63 15.72 -2.88
C ARG A 94 7.25 14.77 -3.92
N ASP A 95 7.82 13.66 -3.46
CA ASP A 95 8.51 12.69 -4.32
C ASP A 95 7.50 11.89 -5.15
N LEU A 96 6.29 11.68 -4.64
CA LEU A 96 5.21 11.05 -5.40
C LEU A 96 4.65 12.01 -6.47
N LEU A 97 4.48 13.29 -6.12
CA LEU A 97 3.92 14.29 -7.03
C LEU A 97 4.87 14.62 -8.19
N ILE A 98 6.18 14.69 -7.94
CA ILE A 98 7.14 15.05 -8.99
C ILE A 98 7.23 14.01 -10.10
N ILE A 99 6.84 12.75 -9.86
CA ILE A 99 6.79 11.71 -10.91
C ILE A 99 5.78 12.09 -12.00
N ALA A 100 4.64 12.66 -11.61
CA ALA A 100 3.63 13.13 -12.55
C ALA A 100 4.14 14.34 -13.36
N ASP A 101 4.73 15.33 -12.69
CA ASP A 101 5.17 16.56 -13.36
C ASP A 101 6.47 16.43 -14.14
N ALA A 102 7.37 15.51 -13.76
CA ALA A 102 8.62 15.31 -14.48
C ALA A 102 8.49 14.17 -15.49
N TYR A 103 8.20 12.95 -15.05
CA TYR A 103 8.25 11.81 -15.94
C TYR A 103 7.01 11.73 -16.84
N ALA A 104 5.81 11.79 -16.26
CA ALA A 104 4.60 11.69 -17.06
C ALA A 104 4.44 12.90 -18.01
N ARG A 105 4.62 14.13 -17.52
CA ARG A 105 4.48 15.34 -18.36
C ARG A 105 5.66 15.56 -19.31
N GLU A 106 6.91 15.53 -18.84
CA GLU A 106 8.04 15.98 -19.68
C GLU A 106 8.63 14.87 -20.55
N VAL A 107 8.53 13.60 -20.13
CA VAL A 107 9.12 12.47 -20.86
C VAL A 107 8.06 11.73 -21.66
N LEU A 108 6.99 11.27 -21.01
CA LEU A 108 5.92 10.52 -21.68
C LEU A 108 4.95 11.43 -22.42
N GLN A 109 4.90 12.72 -22.06
CA GLN A 109 3.97 13.72 -22.61
C GLN A 109 2.50 13.31 -22.47
N VAL A 110 2.14 12.78 -21.30
CA VAL A 110 0.78 12.29 -21.02
C VAL A 110 -0.26 13.37 -21.21
N THR A 111 -1.31 13.02 -21.93
CA THR A 111 -2.51 13.79 -22.20
C THR A 111 -3.73 13.13 -21.54
N PRO A 112 -4.85 13.86 -21.38
CA PRO A 112 -6.09 13.28 -20.86
C PRO A 112 -6.69 12.15 -21.73
N ASP A 113 -6.26 12.04 -22.98
CA ASP A 113 -6.74 11.02 -23.93
C ASP A 113 -5.90 9.73 -23.90
N ASP A 114 -4.76 9.74 -23.21
CA ASP A 114 -3.89 8.57 -23.11
C ASP A 114 -4.45 7.52 -22.16
N ILE A 115 -4.29 6.24 -22.55
CA ILE A 115 -4.66 5.08 -21.75
C ILE A 115 -3.41 4.25 -21.49
N PHE A 116 -3.05 4.09 -20.22
CA PHE A 116 -2.01 3.17 -19.77
C PHE A 116 -2.63 1.79 -19.50
N VAL A 117 -2.04 0.74 -20.08
CA VAL A 117 -2.42 -0.68 -19.88
C VAL A 117 -1.33 -1.46 -19.19
#